data_AF-A0AAX2GTT3-F1
#
_entry.id   AF-A0AAX2GTT3-F1
#
_cell.length_a   1.000
_cell.length_b   1.000
_cell.length_c   1.000
_cell.angle_alpha   90.00
_cell.angle_beta   90.00
_cell.angle_gamma   90.00
#
_symmetry.space_group_name_H-M   'P 1'
#
loop_
_entity.id
_entity.type
_entity.pdbx_description
1 polymer ?
#
loop_
_entity_poly.entity_id
_entity_poly.type
_entity_poly.pdbx_seq_one_letter_code
_entity_poly.pdbx_strand_id
1 'polypeptide(L)'
;MFEKKHQNSGTLGKDTINKWIISFLSVGKRGFKSNFDLASIFLLILKRLKTGVQWRELPIESYFEKGEISWQNVYYYFNKWSKDGSFQRIWLNLLSKKKKN
;
A
#
# COMPACT_ATOMS: atom_id res chain seq x y z
N MET A 1 -13.75 3.09 -24.83
CA MET A 1 -12.66 2.67 -23.93
C MET A 1 -12.56 3.72 -22.83
N PHE A 2 -13.31 3.55 -21.75
CA PHE A 2 -13.43 4.58 -20.71
C PHE A 2 -12.32 4.40 -19.68
N GLU A 3 -11.41 5.37 -19.61
CA GLU A 3 -10.52 5.58 -18.46
C GLU A 3 -11.39 5.68 -17.20
N LYS A 4 -11.39 4.65 -16.35
CA LYS A 4 -11.90 4.78 -14.99
C LYS A 4 -10.84 5.51 -14.15
N LYS A 5 -10.82 6.84 -14.26
CA LYS A 5 -10.24 7.70 -13.22
C LYS A 5 -11.17 7.67 -12.01
N HIS A 6 -11.04 6.63 -11.18
CA HIS A 6 -11.56 6.71 -9.81
C HIS A 6 -10.60 7.57 -8.98
N GLN A 7 -10.78 8.87 -9.11
CA GLN A 7 -10.16 9.86 -8.25
C GLN A 7 -10.90 9.82 -6.90
N ASN A 8 -10.41 8.99 -5.98
CA ASN A 8 -10.84 9.03 -4.59
C ASN A 8 -10.32 10.36 -3.99
N SER A 9 -11.22 11.34 -3.84
CA SER A 9 -10.94 12.72 -3.37
C SER A 9 -10.45 12.84 -1.91
N GLY A 10 -10.04 11.75 -1.27
CA GLY A 10 -9.50 11.71 0.09
C GLY A 10 -8.33 10.74 0.30
N THR A 11 -7.73 10.21 -0.78
CA THR A 11 -6.56 9.33 -0.70
C THR A 11 -5.30 10.07 -1.17
N LEU A 12 -4.19 9.89 -0.43
CA LEU A 12 -2.86 10.37 -0.84
C LEU A 12 -2.58 9.95 -2.28
N GLY A 13 -2.13 10.89 -3.12
CA GLY A 13 -1.75 10.59 -4.51
C GLY A 13 -0.64 9.53 -4.55
N LYS A 14 -0.62 8.69 -5.61
CA LYS A 14 0.39 7.63 -5.76
C LYS A 14 1.81 8.16 -5.62
N ASP A 15 2.10 9.35 -6.14
CA ASP A 15 3.42 9.99 -6.02
C ASP A 15 3.78 10.36 -4.59
N THR A 16 2.79 10.82 -3.81
CA THR A 16 2.97 11.07 -2.38
C THR A 16 3.19 9.76 -1.63
N ILE A 17 2.47 8.70 -1.97
CA ILE A 17 2.68 7.39 -1.35
C ILE A 17 4.08 6.87 -1.67
N ASN A 18 4.50 6.93 -2.94
CA ASN A 18 5.82 6.51 -3.38
C ASN A 18 6.93 7.24 -2.60
N LYS A 19 6.85 8.58 -2.54
CA LYS A 19 7.89 9.40 -1.91
C LYS A 19 7.94 9.26 -0.38
N TRP A 20 6.78 9.12 0.28
CA TRP A 20 6.69 9.28 1.73
C TRP A 20 6.51 7.97 2.49
N ILE A 21 6.02 6.94 1.80
CA ILE A 21 5.66 5.66 2.40
C ILE A 21 6.54 4.56 1.81
N ILE A 22 6.53 4.37 0.48
CA ILE A 22 7.19 3.22 -0.16
C ILE A 22 8.69 3.19 0.13
N SER A 23 9.37 4.33 0.16
CA SER A 23 10.80 4.42 0.51
C SER A 23 11.17 3.87 1.90
N PHE A 24 10.19 3.69 2.80
CA PHE A 24 10.39 3.18 4.15
C PHE A 24 9.86 1.74 4.35
N LEU A 25 9.32 1.15 3.27
CA LEU A 25 8.84 -0.23 3.25
C LEU A 25 9.98 -1.20 2.97
N SER A 26 10.00 -2.32 3.67
CA SER A 26 10.98 -3.37 3.35
C SER A 26 10.59 -4.05 2.04
N VAL A 27 11.55 -4.16 1.13
CA VAL A 27 11.43 -4.93 -0.11
C VAL A 27 12.20 -6.25 0.06
N GLY A 28 11.72 -7.34 -0.53
CA GLY A 28 12.39 -8.64 -0.45
C GLY A 28 13.82 -8.56 -1.01
N LYS A 29 14.81 -9.11 -0.28
CA LYS A 29 16.24 -9.06 -0.66
C LYS A 29 16.70 -10.19 -1.58
N ARG A 30 15.92 -11.26 -1.73
CA ARG A 30 16.30 -12.46 -2.50
C ARG A 30 15.33 -12.71 -3.64
N GLY A 31 15.90 -12.81 -4.86
CA GLY A 31 15.41 -13.57 -6.01
C GLY A 31 13.98 -13.29 -6.46
N PHE A 32 13.86 -12.64 -7.63
CA PHE A 32 12.63 -12.16 -8.27
C PHE A 32 12.13 -10.81 -7.73
N LYS A 33 12.33 -9.74 -8.52
CA LYS A 33 11.59 -8.49 -8.30
C LYS A 33 10.14 -8.78 -8.63
N SER A 34 9.31 -8.98 -7.61
CA SER A 34 7.87 -8.95 -7.80
C SER A 34 7.51 -7.58 -8.38
N ASN A 35 7.11 -7.51 -9.65
CA ASN A 35 6.73 -6.27 -10.35
C ASN A 35 5.39 -5.69 -9.85
N PHE A 36 4.95 -6.02 -8.65
CA PHE A 36 3.69 -5.52 -8.11
C PHE A 36 3.81 -4.04 -7.77
N ASP A 37 2.78 -3.28 -8.12
CA ASP A 37 2.63 -1.89 -7.69
C ASP A 37 2.42 -1.84 -6.16
N LEU A 38 3.52 -1.66 -5.43
CA LEU A 38 3.51 -1.58 -3.97
C LEU A 38 2.64 -0.42 -3.46
N ALA A 39 2.49 0.66 -4.23
CA ALA A 39 1.60 1.76 -3.87
C ALA A 39 0.14 1.32 -3.88
N SER A 40 -0.26 0.54 -4.89
CA SER A 40 -1.61 -0.04 -4.97
C SER A 40 -1.86 -1.07 -3.87
N ILE A 41 -0.88 -1.91 -3.54
CA ILE A 41 -0.98 -2.81 -2.37
C ILE A 41 -1.15 -2.01 -1.08
N PHE A 42 -0.37 -0.95 -0.89
CA PHE A 42 -0.48 -0.11 0.29
C PHE A 42 -1.84 0.62 0.37
N LEU A 43 -2.38 1.07 -0.76
CA LEU A 43 -3.73 1.65 -0.83
C LEU A 43 -4.82 0.66 -0.42
N LEU A 44 -4.71 -0.60 -0.83
CA LEU A 44 -5.62 -1.67 -0.39
C LEU A 44 -5.51 -1.92 1.12
N ILE A 45 -4.29 -1.91 1.68
CA ILE A 45 -4.06 -2.00 3.13
C ILE A 45 -4.69 -0.81 3.86
N LEU A 46 -4.49 0.41 3.37
CA LEU A 46 -5.12 1.61 3.94
C LEU A 46 -6.64 1.51 3.92
N LYS A 47 -7.22 0.99 2.84
CA LYS A 47 -8.66 0.76 2.75
C LYS A 47 -9.12 -0.23 3.82
N ARG A 48 -8.44 -1.36 3.99
CA ARG A 48 -8.68 -2.33 5.07
C ARG A 48 -8.65 -1.66 6.45
N LEU A 49 -7.61 -0.87 6.74
CA LEU A 49 -7.42 -0.22 8.03
C LEU A 49 -8.46 0.88 8.30
N LYS A 50 -8.85 1.62 7.25
CA LYS A 50 -9.84 2.71 7.36
C LYS A 50 -11.26 2.20 7.54
N THR A 51 -11.64 1.12 6.84
CA THR A 51 -13.05 0.68 6.77
C THR A 51 -13.34 -0.59 7.56
N GLY A 52 -12.33 -1.38 7.92
CA GLY A 52 -12.55 -2.68 8.56
C GLY A 52 -13.19 -3.74 7.65
N VAL A 53 -13.17 -3.56 6.32
CA VAL A 53 -13.67 -4.55 5.33
C VAL A 53 -12.86 -5.85 5.34
N GLN A 54 -13.48 -7.02 5.20
CA GLN A 54 -12.73 -8.29 5.26
C GLN A 54 -11.65 -8.36 4.17
N TRP A 55 -10.55 -9.08 4.42
CA TRP A 55 -9.47 -9.24 3.43
C TRP A 55 -9.96 -9.78 2.09
N ARG A 56 -10.89 -10.74 2.12
CA ARG A 56 -11.49 -11.39 0.94
C ARG A 56 -12.41 -10.45 0.14
N GLU A 57 -12.91 -9.40 0.78
CA GLU A 57 -13.82 -8.40 0.20
C GLU A 57 -13.07 -7.15 -0.29
N LEU A 58 -11.73 -7.18 -0.27
CA LEU A 58 -10.95 -6.08 -0.81
C LEU A 58 -11.19 -5.92 -2.33
N PRO A 59 -11.36 -4.69 -2.82
CA PRO A 59 -11.65 -4.42 -4.22
C PRO A 59 -10.36 -4.48 -5.06
N ILE A 60 -9.72 -5.64 -5.11
CA ILE A 60 -8.42 -5.84 -5.77
C ILE A 60 -8.49 -5.50 -7.26
N GLU A 61 -9.56 -5.91 -7.93
CA GLU A 61 -9.80 -5.68 -9.36
C GLU A 61 -9.98 -4.20 -9.72
N SER A 62 -10.12 -3.32 -8.73
CA SER A 62 -10.09 -1.86 -8.96
C SER A 62 -8.67 -1.28 -9.07
N TYR A 63 -7.65 -2.07 -8.70
CA TYR A 63 -6.25 -1.64 -8.65
C TYR A 63 -5.32 -2.51 -9.50
N PHE A 64 -5.70 -3.76 -9.74
CA PHE A 64 -4.92 -4.77 -10.45
C PHE A 64 -5.79 -5.51 -11.46
N GLU A 65 -5.17 -6.01 -12.52
CA GLU A 65 -5.88 -6.87 -13.47
C GLU A 65 -6.22 -8.23 -12.81
N LYS A 66 -7.27 -8.87 -13.33
CA LYS A 66 -7.75 -10.13 -12.79
C LYS A 66 -6.66 -11.20 -12.87
N GLY A 67 -6.28 -11.75 -11.73
CA GLY A 67 -5.26 -12.80 -11.62
C GLY A 67 -3.83 -12.30 -11.37
N GLU A 68 -3.58 -10.98 -11.38
CA GLU A 68 -2.25 -10.44 -11.06
C GLU A 68 -1.86 -10.67 -9.60
N ILE A 69 -2.79 -10.40 -8.69
CA ILE A 69 -2.61 -10.64 -7.25
C ILE A 69 -3.89 -11.14 -6.60
N SER A 70 -3.74 -11.73 -5.42
CA SER A 70 -4.85 -12.15 -4.55
C SER A 70 -4.86 -11.39 -3.23
N TRP A 71 -5.94 -11.50 -2.45
CA TRP A 71 -6.01 -10.89 -1.12
C TRP A 71 -4.95 -11.43 -0.18
N GLN A 72 -4.49 -12.67 -0.39
CA GLN A 72 -3.39 -13.29 0.34
C GLN A 72 -2.08 -12.54 0.11
N ASN A 73 -1.82 -12.05 -1.11
CA ASN A 73 -0.65 -11.21 -1.39
C ASN A 73 -0.73 -9.90 -0.59
N VAL A 74 -1.89 -9.24 -0.56
CA VAL A 74 -2.09 -8.01 0.22
C VAL A 74 -1.86 -8.26 1.71
N TYR A 75 -2.46 -9.33 2.25
CA TYR A 75 -2.26 -9.74 3.64
C TYR A 75 -0.79 -10.08 3.95
N TYR A 76 -0.10 -10.75 3.03
CA TYR A 76 1.32 -11.06 3.16
C TYR A 76 2.16 -9.80 3.37
N TYR A 77 1.98 -8.77 2.52
CA TYR A 77 2.71 -7.51 2.67
C TYR A 77 2.34 -6.78 3.96
N PHE A 78 1.05 -6.75 4.33
CA PHE A 78 0.61 -6.19 5.60
C PHE A 78 1.32 -6.87 6.79
N ASN A 79 1.31 -8.20 6.83
CA ASN A 79 1.92 -8.98 7.90
C ASN A 79 3.45 -8.79 7.94
N LYS A 80 4.10 -8.77 6.78
CA LYS A 80 5.54 -8.51 6.65
C LYS A 80 5.91 -7.15 7.25
N TRP A 81 5.25 -6.08 6.79
CA TRP A 81 5.55 -4.70 7.22
C TRP A 81 5.11 -4.40 8.65
N SER A 82 4.14 -5.16 9.17
CA SER A 82 3.80 -5.13 10.60
C SER A 82 4.93 -5.68 11.45
N LYS A 83 5.53 -6.81 11.04
CA LYS A 83 6.55 -7.53 11.82
C LYS A 83 7.94 -6.90 11.75
N ASP A 84 8.30 -6.31 10.62
CA ASP A 84 9.65 -5.75 10.41
C ASP A 84 9.79 -4.27 10.82
N GLY A 85 8.75 -3.70 11.44
CA GLY A 85 8.72 -2.30 11.89
C GLY A 85 8.56 -1.26 10.78
N SER A 86 8.20 -1.64 9.55
CA SER A 86 8.02 -0.69 8.44
C SER A 86 6.96 0.36 8.73
N PHE A 87 5.83 -0.03 9.32
CA PHE A 87 4.80 0.95 9.70
C PHE A 87 5.31 1.94 10.77
N GLN A 88 6.10 1.49 11.73
CA GLN A 88 6.71 2.37 12.73
C GLN A 88 7.69 3.36 12.09
N ARG A 89 8.53 2.91 11.15
CA ARG A 89 9.44 3.81 10.40
C ARG A 89 8.68 4.88 9.62
N ILE A 90 7.59 4.49 8.94
CA ILE A 90 6.72 5.43 8.23
C ILE A 90 6.16 6.46 9.20
N TRP A 91 5.62 6.01 10.34
CA TRP A 91 5.05 6.89 11.36
C TRP A 91 6.07 7.91 11.89
N LEU A 92 7.26 7.45 12.28
CA LEU A 92 8.34 8.32 12.77
C LEU A 92 8.79 9.34 11.73
N ASN A 93 8.87 8.94 10.45
CA ASN A 93 9.22 9.85 9.36
C ASN A 93 8.13 10.91 9.09
N LEU A 94 6.85 10.54 9.20
CA LEU A 94 5.75 11.49 9.07
C LEU A 94 5.73 12.49 10.25
N LEU A 95 5.97 12.01 11.47
CA LEU A 95 6.05 12.86 12.66
C LEU A 95 7.23 13.83 12.60
N SER A 96 8.43 13.36 12.22
CA SER A 96 9.63 14.19 12.19
C SER A 96 9.50 15.38 11.24
N LYS A 97 8.73 15.24 10.17
CA LYS A 97 8.46 16.32 9.22
C LYS A 97 7.43 17.31 9.71
N LYS A 98 6.42 16.89 10.48
CA LYS A 98 5.49 17.83 11.13
C LYS A 98 6.15 18.65 12.24
N LYS A 99 7.13 18.08 12.95
CA LYS A 99 7.86 18.77 14.04
C LYS A 99 8.83 19.86 13.55
N LYS A 100 9.21 19.83 12.27
CA LYS A 100 10.11 20.82 11.66
C LYS A 100 9.38 22.04 11.08
N ASN A 101 8.06 22.10 11.21
CA ASN A 101 7.23 23.24 10.82
C ASN A 101 6.81 24.04 12.04
#